data_AF-A0A5A9ZDC7-F1
#
_entry.id   AF-A0A5A9ZDC7-F1
#
_cell.length_a   1.000
_cell.length_b   1.000
_cell.length_c   1.000
_cell.angle_alpha   90.00
_cell.angle_beta   90.00
_cell.angle_gamma   90.00
#
_symmetry.space_group_name_H-M   'P 1'
#
loop_
_entity.id
_entity.type
_entity.pdbx_description
1 polymer ?
#
loop_
_entity_poly.entity_id
_entity_poly.type
_entity_poly.pdbx_seq_one_letter_code
_entity_poly.pdbx_strand_id
1 'polypeptide(L)'
;MDKSMSDNYVANVKQALVKVPEVTLLFWIIKIAATTLGETAGDALSMSLNLGYIVSTAIFAVIFAVAVAAQIKAKQFNKWLYWGTIVATTTLGTTIADFVDRSLGIGYAGGASLLFVMLIVCLVVWRKTMGSISVDSIVSPKAEVFYWTTIMFSQTLGTALGDWVADSKGMGYTMSAIIFGSLLAVLAGAYFWTNISRTLLFWSAFILTRPLGAVLGDFLDKPIDHGGLALSRFGASAVLFGFIIVCLLVFKHRASAKSH
;
A
#
# COMPACT_ATOMS: atom_id res chain seq x y z
N MET A 1 21.95 36.43 13.97
CA MET A 1 21.29 35.12 14.10
C MET A 1 21.40 34.46 12.74
N ASP A 2 22.26 33.46 12.62
CA ASP A 2 22.78 32.95 11.35
C ASP A 2 21.68 32.22 10.54
N LYS A 3 21.59 32.54 9.26
CA LYS A 3 20.66 31.91 8.30
C LYS A 3 20.85 30.39 8.28
N SER A 4 22.09 29.92 8.49
CA SER A 4 22.43 28.50 8.59
C SER A 4 21.78 27.79 9.80
N MET A 5 21.67 28.47 10.96
CA MET A 5 21.00 27.92 12.15
C MET A 5 19.48 27.89 11.97
N SER A 6 18.90 28.90 11.32
CA SER A 6 17.47 28.93 10.98
C SER A 6 17.10 27.80 10.02
N ASP A 7 17.90 27.60 8.96
CA ASP A 7 17.66 26.56 7.97
C ASP A 7 17.81 25.16 8.56
N ASN A 8 18.81 24.94 9.43
CA ASN A 8 18.97 23.69 10.17
C ASN A 8 17.84 23.44 11.18
N TYR A 9 17.33 24.49 11.84
CA TYR A 9 16.19 24.36 12.74
C TYR A 9 14.91 23.98 11.99
N VAL A 10 14.63 24.64 10.86
CA VAL A 10 13.48 24.34 10.00
C VAL A 10 13.60 22.94 9.38
N ALA A 11 14.80 22.53 8.97
CA ALA A 11 15.05 21.17 8.46
C ALA A 11 14.84 20.10 9.54
N ASN A 12 15.33 20.32 10.77
CA ASN A 12 15.12 19.41 11.91
C ASN A 12 13.65 19.34 12.34
N VAL A 13 12.91 20.45 12.31
CA VAL A 13 11.47 20.48 12.59
C VAL A 13 10.70 19.73 11.49
N LYS A 14 11.05 19.93 10.21
CA LYS A 14 10.48 19.13 9.10
C LYS A 14 10.78 17.64 9.26
N GLN A 15 12.01 17.28 9.62
CA GLN A 15 12.42 15.89 9.84
C GLN A 15 11.68 15.25 11.03
N ALA A 16 11.41 16.00 12.10
CA ALA A 16 10.61 15.55 13.23
C ALA A 16 9.13 15.33 12.88
N LEU A 17 8.63 15.99 11.84
CA LEU A 17 7.25 15.87 11.34
C LEU A 17 7.06 14.72 10.34
N VAL A 18 8.14 14.16 9.75
CA VAL A 18 8.02 13.03 8.83
C VAL A 18 7.74 11.73 9.59
N LYS A 19 6.48 11.26 9.53
CA LYS A 19 6.01 10.00 10.13
C LYS A 19 6.19 8.78 9.22
N VAL A 20 7.10 8.86 8.26
CA VAL A 20 7.33 7.82 7.23
C VAL A 20 8.75 7.24 7.41
N PRO A 21 8.94 5.92 7.29
CA PRO A 21 10.25 5.30 7.36
C PRO A 21 11.18 5.79 6.23
N GLU A 22 12.48 5.74 6.50
CA GLU A 22 13.51 5.90 5.48
C GLU A 22 13.37 4.85 4.36
N VAL A 23 13.41 5.30 3.11
CA VAL A 23 13.28 4.46 1.91
C VAL A 23 14.60 3.72 1.65
N THR A 24 14.74 2.56 2.28
CA THR A 24 15.86 1.63 2.10
C THR A 24 15.42 0.41 1.27
N LEU A 25 16.35 -0.48 0.92
CA LEU A 25 15.98 -1.78 0.34
C LEU A 25 15.02 -2.56 1.27
N LEU A 26 15.26 -2.50 2.58
CA LEU A 26 14.41 -3.14 3.58
C LEU A 26 12.98 -2.57 3.57
N PHE A 27 12.82 -1.26 3.37
CA PHE A 27 11.51 -0.65 3.22
C PHE A 27 10.72 -1.32 2.08
N TRP A 28 11.35 -1.55 0.93
CA TRP A 28 10.68 -2.20 -0.20
C TRP A 28 10.36 -3.67 0.07
N ILE A 29 11.24 -4.40 0.75
CA ILE A 29 11.00 -5.79 1.16
C ILE A 29 9.79 -5.89 2.09
N ILE A 30 9.74 -5.08 3.15
CA ILE A 30 8.60 -5.06 4.08
C ILE A 30 7.34 -4.58 3.37
N LYS A 31 7.45 -3.61 2.45
CA LYS A 31 6.31 -3.11 1.66
C LYS A 31 5.69 -4.21 0.81
N ILE A 32 6.49 -4.99 0.10
CA ILE A 32 6.00 -6.12 -0.71
C ILE A 32 5.38 -7.18 0.21
N ALA A 33 6.06 -7.54 1.31
CA ALA A 33 5.50 -8.50 2.27
C ALA A 33 4.16 -8.02 2.87
N ALA A 34 4.03 -6.73 3.16
CA ALA A 34 2.81 -6.14 3.69
C ALA A 34 1.69 -6.09 2.65
N THR A 35 1.98 -5.80 1.38
CA THR A 35 0.96 -5.85 0.31
C THR A 35 0.53 -7.28 0.01
N THR A 36 1.44 -8.25 0.04
CA THR A 36 1.10 -9.69 -0.08
C THR A 36 0.28 -10.17 1.11
N LEU A 37 0.64 -9.78 2.34
CA LEU A 37 -0.14 -10.08 3.54
C LEU A 37 -1.55 -9.49 3.44
N GLY A 38 -1.66 -8.27 2.92
CA GLY A 38 -2.94 -7.59 2.70
C GLY A 38 -3.93 -8.46 1.93
N GLU A 39 -3.43 -9.09 0.86
CA GLU A 39 -4.21 -10.00 0.02
C GLU A 39 -4.64 -11.25 0.77
N THR A 40 -3.67 -12.01 1.28
CA THR A 40 -3.94 -13.31 1.90
C THR A 40 -4.79 -13.17 3.15
N ALA A 41 -4.65 -12.07 3.91
CA ALA A 41 -5.44 -11.82 5.11
C ALA A 41 -6.84 -11.28 4.78
N GLY A 42 -6.97 -10.48 3.71
CA GLY A 42 -8.27 -10.07 3.16
C GLY A 42 -9.10 -11.29 2.79
N ASP A 43 -8.52 -12.18 1.99
CA ASP A 43 -9.14 -13.43 1.53
C ASP A 43 -9.33 -14.47 2.63
N ALA A 44 -8.47 -14.49 3.65
CA ALA A 44 -8.69 -15.33 4.83
C ALA A 44 -10.03 -14.99 5.50
N LEU A 45 -10.32 -13.69 5.68
CA LEU A 45 -11.54 -13.25 6.34
C LEU A 45 -12.76 -13.34 5.43
N SER A 46 -12.64 -12.91 4.18
CA SER A 46 -13.76 -12.86 3.23
C SER A 46 -14.15 -14.24 2.71
N MET A 47 -13.17 -15.03 2.26
CA MET A 47 -13.40 -16.31 1.60
C MET A 47 -13.28 -17.49 2.57
N SER A 48 -12.23 -17.54 3.39
CA SER A 48 -11.96 -18.75 4.21
C SER A 48 -12.83 -18.84 5.46
N LEU A 49 -13.17 -17.70 6.08
CA LEU A 49 -14.21 -17.63 7.13
C LEU A 49 -15.63 -17.50 6.57
N ASN A 50 -15.76 -17.39 5.24
CA ASN A 50 -17.04 -17.25 4.54
C ASN A 50 -17.90 -16.07 5.07
N LEU A 51 -17.26 -15.00 5.53
CA LEU A 51 -17.95 -13.77 5.97
C LEU A 51 -18.43 -12.92 4.78
N GLY A 52 -17.86 -13.16 3.60
CA GLY A 52 -18.09 -12.36 2.41
C GLY A 52 -17.39 -10.99 2.44
N TYR A 53 -17.36 -10.32 1.29
CA TYR A 53 -16.57 -9.09 1.13
C TYR A 53 -17.15 -7.89 1.87
N ILE A 54 -18.48 -7.77 2.01
CA ILE A 54 -19.10 -6.63 2.72
C ILE A 54 -18.74 -6.65 4.20
N VAL A 55 -18.95 -7.79 4.89
CA VAL A 55 -18.68 -7.91 6.33
C VAL A 55 -17.18 -7.76 6.60
N SER A 56 -16.34 -8.39 5.78
CA SER A 56 -14.89 -8.28 5.91
C SER A 56 -14.39 -6.86 5.69
N THR A 57 -14.94 -6.17 4.69
CA THR A 57 -14.66 -4.74 4.44
C THR A 57 -15.05 -3.88 5.64
N ALA A 58 -16.21 -4.11 6.26
CA ALA A 58 -16.62 -3.36 7.44
C ALA A 58 -15.65 -3.58 8.62
N ILE A 59 -15.22 -4.81 8.87
CA ILE A 59 -14.24 -5.14 9.92
C ILE A 59 -12.91 -4.43 9.65
N PHE A 60 -12.36 -4.55 8.44
CA PHE A 60 -11.09 -3.91 8.10
C PHE A 60 -11.20 -2.39 8.04
N ALA A 61 -12.36 -1.82 7.71
CA ALA A 61 -12.60 -0.39 7.75
C ALA A 61 -12.50 0.17 9.17
N VAL A 62 -13.04 -0.55 10.16
CA VAL A 62 -12.89 -0.18 11.58
C VAL A 62 -11.42 -0.26 12.01
N ILE A 63 -10.71 -1.35 11.67
CA ILE A 63 -9.29 -1.51 11.99
C ILE A 63 -8.45 -0.39 11.37
N PHE A 64 -8.69 -0.08 10.09
CA PHE A 64 -8.02 0.99 9.37
C PHE A 64 -8.32 2.36 9.99
N ALA A 65 -9.57 2.65 10.32
CA ALA A 65 -9.95 3.92 10.96
C ALA A 65 -9.25 4.11 12.32
N VAL A 66 -9.16 3.05 13.14
CA VAL A 66 -8.42 3.07 14.41
C VAL A 66 -6.92 3.29 14.16
N ALA A 67 -6.32 2.59 13.20
CA ALA A 67 -4.91 2.74 12.86
C ALA A 67 -4.56 4.14 12.34
N VAL A 68 -5.42 4.74 11.50
CA VAL A 68 -5.28 6.12 11.01
C VAL A 68 -5.46 7.12 12.16
N ALA A 69 -6.44 6.93 13.03
CA ALA A 69 -6.61 7.79 14.20
C ALA A 69 -5.38 7.75 15.13
N ALA A 70 -4.77 6.57 15.30
CA ALA A 70 -3.54 6.42 16.05
C ALA A 70 -2.35 7.11 15.36
N GLN A 71 -2.24 7.02 14.04
CA GLN A 71 -1.23 7.75 13.24
C GLN A 71 -1.34 9.27 13.40
N ILE A 72 -2.56 9.79 13.29
CA ILE A 72 -2.85 11.22 13.44
C ILE A 72 -2.46 11.70 14.85
N LYS A 73 -2.76 10.91 15.88
CA LYS A 73 -2.43 11.22 17.28
C LYS A 73 -0.94 11.10 17.60
N ALA A 74 -0.19 10.28 16.86
CA ALA A 74 1.23 10.09 17.11
C ALA A 74 1.99 11.40 16.86
N LYS A 75 2.85 11.80 17.81
CA LYS A 75 3.64 13.04 17.70
C LYS A 75 5.00 12.84 17.01
N GLN A 76 5.42 11.60 16.85
CA GLN A 76 6.71 11.22 16.27
C GLN A 76 6.55 9.95 15.44
N PHE A 77 7.51 9.69 14.56
CA PHE A 77 7.55 8.46 13.78
C PHE A 77 7.54 7.22 14.69
N ASN A 78 6.56 6.33 14.45
CA ASN A 78 6.48 5.03 15.09
C ASN A 78 6.36 3.96 14.00
N LYS A 79 7.41 3.14 13.84
CA LYS A 79 7.46 2.08 12.84
C LYS A 79 6.31 1.09 12.95
N TRP A 80 5.86 0.76 14.17
CA TRP A 80 4.78 -0.21 14.41
C TRP A 80 3.44 0.34 13.94
N LEU A 81 3.17 1.61 14.27
CA LEU A 81 1.97 2.27 13.80
C LEU A 81 2.02 2.42 12.28
N TYR A 82 3.17 2.76 11.68
CA TYR A 82 3.26 2.99 10.23
C TYR A 82 2.97 1.69 9.47
N TRP A 83 3.70 0.62 9.79
CA TRP A 83 3.53 -0.66 9.13
C TRP A 83 2.19 -1.31 9.45
N GLY A 84 1.67 -1.12 10.68
CA GLY A 84 0.33 -1.55 11.06
C GLY A 84 -0.75 -0.87 10.21
N THR A 85 -0.66 0.44 10.00
CA THR A 85 -1.58 1.17 9.11
C THR A 85 -1.44 0.73 7.66
N ILE A 86 -0.22 0.43 7.19
CA ILE A 86 0.02 -0.11 5.85
C ILE A 86 -0.58 -1.51 5.67
N VAL A 87 -0.51 -2.38 6.67
CA VAL A 87 -1.18 -3.69 6.64
C VAL A 87 -2.70 -3.49 6.65
N ALA A 88 -3.24 -2.67 7.55
CA ALA A 88 -4.67 -2.42 7.64
C ALA A 88 -5.26 -1.82 6.34
N THR A 89 -4.54 -0.91 5.68
CA THR A 89 -5.01 -0.32 4.41
C THR A 89 -4.90 -1.30 3.24
N THR A 90 -3.92 -2.21 3.25
CA THR A 90 -3.81 -3.23 2.20
C THR A 90 -4.88 -4.31 2.34
N THR A 91 -5.16 -4.79 3.56
CA THR A 91 -6.26 -5.74 3.80
C THR A 91 -7.62 -5.15 3.46
N LEU A 92 -7.89 -3.91 3.87
CA LEU A 92 -9.11 -3.20 3.49
C LEU A 92 -9.17 -2.99 1.98
N GLY A 93 -8.03 -2.64 1.38
CA GLY A 93 -7.90 -2.43 -0.06
C GLY A 93 -8.31 -3.68 -0.86
N THR A 94 -7.84 -4.86 -0.44
CA THR A 94 -8.22 -6.14 -1.06
C THR A 94 -9.73 -6.35 -0.99
N THR A 95 -10.33 -6.32 0.20
CA THR A 95 -11.76 -6.67 0.33
C THR A 95 -12.69 -5.69 -0.39
N ILE A 96 -12.31 -4.41 -0.50
CA ILE A 96 -13.04 -3.43 -1.31
C ILE A 96 -12.89 -3.76 -2.79
N ALA A 97 -11.68 -4.09 -3.25
CA ALA A 97 -11.43 -4.40 -4.66
C ALA A 97 -12.23 -5.62 -5.09
N ASP A 98 -12.15 -6.71 -4.32
CA ASP A 98 -12.93 -7.93 -4.59
C ASP A 98 -14.43 -7.69 -4.57
N PHE A 99 -14.91 -6.86 -3.64
CA PHE A 99 -16.32 -6.49 -3.61
C PHE A 99 -16.72 -5.78 -4.91
N VAL A 100 -15.93 -4.79 -5.33
CA VAL A 100 -16.19 -4.00 -6.52
C VAL A 100 -16.11 -4.84 -7.79
N ASP A 101 -15.08 -5.68 -7.92
CA ASP A 101 -14.78 -6.44 -9.12
C ASP A 101 -15.68 -7.68 -9.26
N ARG A 102 -15.92 -8.39 -8.14
CA ARG A 102 -16.58 -9.71 -8.13
C ARG A 102 -18.04 -9.65 -7.68
N SER A 103 -18.44 -8.67 -6.86
CA SER A 103 -19.79 -8.62 -6.28
C SER A 103 -20.72 -7.58 -6.91
N LEU A 104 -20.20 -6.47 -7.46
CA LEU A 104 -21.03 -5.45 -8.10
C LEU A 104 -21.48 -5.82 -9.53
N GLY A 105 -20.93 -6.90 -10.11
CA GLY A 105 -21.30 -7.37 -11.44
C GLY A 105 -20.73 -6.54 -12.61
N ILE A 106 -19.81 -5.62 -12.33
CA ILE A 106 -19.15 -4.77 -13.35
C ILE A 106 -17.83 -5.37 -13.88
N GLY A 107 -17.37 -6.47 -13.27
CA GLY A 107 -16.13 -7.16 -13.60
C GLY A 107 -14.86 -6.35 -13.32
N TYR A 108 -13.71 -6.98 -13.49
CA TYR A 108 -12.40 -6.39 -13.17
C TYR A 108 -12.10 -5.09 -13.93
N ALA A 109 -12.43 -4.99 -15.22
CA ALA A 109 -12.20 -3.76 -15.99
C ALA A 109 -13.09 -2.61 -15.49
N GLY A 110 -14.37 -2.90 -15.19
CA GLY A 110 -15.30 -1.90 -14.67
C GLY A 110 -14.92 -1.44 -13.27
N GLY A 111 -14.52 -2.37 -12.40
CA GLY A 111 -14.13 -2.06 -11.05
C GLY A 111 -12.79 -1.34 -10.94
N ALA A 112 -11.76 -1.74 -11.69
CA ALA A 112 -10.52 -0.97 -11.82
C ALA A 112 -10.78 0.46 -12.34
N SER A 113 -11.66 0.61 -13.33
CA SER A 113 -12.03 1.95 -13.86
C SER A 113 -12.75 2.80 -12.81
N LEU A 114 -13.69 2.22 -12.07
CA LEU A 114 -14.41 2.89 -10.98
C LEU A 114 -13.43 3.37 -9.90
N LEU A 115 -12.54 2.47 -9.44
CA LEU A 115 -11.54 2.77 -8.41
C LEU A 115 -10.55 3.83 -8.87
N PHE A 116 -10.16 3.82 -10.15
CA PHE A 116 -9.34 4.86 -10.74
C PHE A 116 -10.04 6.22 -10.69
N VAL A 117 -11.33 6.29 -11.08
CA VAL A 117 -12.11 7.53 -10.99
C VAL A 117 -12.22 8.01 -9.53
N MET A 118 -12.48 7.10 -8.57
CA MET A 118 -12.54 7.44 -7.16
C MET A 118 -11.22 7.99 -6.62
N LEU A 119 -10.08 7.42 -7.04
CA LEU A 119 -8.75 7.91 -6.70
C LEU A 119 -8.53 9.33 -7.24
N ILE A 120 -8.87 9.59 -8.50
CA ILE A 120 -8.76 10.93 -9.10
C ILE A 120 -9.65 11.93 -8.37
N VAL A 121 -10.90 11.57 -8.05
CA VAL A 121 -11.81 12.43 -7.27
C VAL A 121 -11.20 12.74 -5.90
N CYS A 122 -10.63 11.75 -5.21
CA CYS A 122 -9.97 11.94 -3.92
C CYS A 122 -8.82 12.97 -4.02
N LEU A 123 -7.95 12.83 -5.03
CA LEU A 123 -6.84 13.76 -5.28
C LEU A 123 -7.31 15.17 -5.62
N VAL A 124 -8.37 15.30 -6.44
CA VAL A 124 -8.94 16.60 -6.81
C VAL A 124 -9.57 17.29 -5.60
N VAL A 125 -10.33 16.55 -4.78
CA VAL A 125 -10.94 17.08 -3.55
C VAL A 125 -9.85 17.49 -2.56
N TRP A 126 -8.79 16.70 -2.41
CA TRP A 126 -7.64 17.07 -1.58
C TRP A 126 -7.02 18.38 -2.08
N ARG A 127 -6.69 18.49 -3.36
CA ARG A 127 -6.10 19.71 -3.93
C ARG A 127 -6.99 20.94 -3.74
N LYS A 128 -8.31 20.81 -3.97
CA LYS A 128 -9.25 21.92 -3.75
C LYS A 128 -9.35 22.32 -2.29
N THR A 129 -9.25 21.36 -1.37
CA THR A 129 -9.42 21.61 0.07
C THR A 129 -8.16 22.16 0.73
N MET A 130 -6.97 21.69 0.32
CA MET A 130 -5.70 22.01 0.94
C MET A 130 -4.80 22.93 0.09
N GLY A 131 -5.22 23.26 -1.14
CA GLY A 131 -4.46 24.08 -2.10
C GLY A 131 -3.25 23.37 -2.73
N SER A 132 -2.72 22.33 -2.08
CA SER A 132 -1.59 21.52 -2.52
C SER A 132 -1.78 20.04 -2.14
N ILE A 133 -1.22 19.14 -2.94
CA ILE A 133 -1.12 17.70 -2.66
C ILE A 133 0.28 17.37 -2.06
N SER A 134 1.13 18.37 -1.76
CA SER A 134 2.51 18.08 -1.38
C SER A 134 2.60 17.33 -0.04
N VAL A 135 3.33 16.22 -0.06
CA VAL A 135 3.62 15.35 1.09
C VAL A 135 4.36 16.12 2.18
N ASP A 136 5.15 17.13 1.79
CA ASP A 136 5.89 18.06 2.66
C ASP A 136 4.98 18.89 3.58
N SER A 137 3.67 18.96 3.27
CA SER A 137 2.67 19.75 4.01
C SER A 137 1.72 18.89 4.84
N ILE A 138 2.03 17.60 5.06
CA ILE A 138 1.27 16.70 5.95
C ILE A 138 1.62 17.02 7.42
N VAL A 139 1.30 18.23 7.85
CA VAL A 139 1.50 18.71 9.22
C VAL A 139 0.17 18.87 9.97
N SER A 140 -0.95 18.65 9.29
CA SER A 140 -2.29 18.75 9.86
C SER A 140 -3.02 17.41 9.86
N PRO A 141 -3.85 17.12 10.88
CA PRO A 141 -4.72 15.95 10.89
C PRO A 141 -5.57 15.80 9.63
N LYS A 142 -6.01 16.93 9.05
CA LYS A 142 -6.81 16.95 7.82
C LYS A 142 -6.02 16.47 6.60
N ALA A 143 -4.75 16.86 6.48
CA ALA A 143 -3.86 16.37 5.43
C ALA A 143 -3.57 14.86 5.60
N GLU A 144 -3.40 14.38 6.83
CA GLU A 144 -3.19 12.95 7.09
C GLU A 144 -4.40 12.10 6.69
N VAL A 145 -5.63 12.57 6.92
CA VAL A 145 -6.84 11.87 6.45
C VAL A 145 -6.85 11.74 4.93
N PHE A 146 -6.56 12.82 4.19
CA PHE A 146 -6.49 12.76 2.73
C PHE A 146 -5.38 11.84 2.24
N TYR A 147 -4.21 11.88 2.88
CA TYR A 147 -3.09 11.00 2.56
C TYR A 147 -3.46 9.52 2.72
N TRP A 148 -4.01 9.13 3.87
CA TRP A 148 -4.39 7.74 4.12
C TRP A 148 -5.56 7.28 3.26
N THR A 149 -6.53 8.17 2.98
CA THR A 149 -7.63 7.86 2.05
C THR A 149 -7.12 7.66 0.63
N THR A 150 -6.19 8.50 0.17
CA THR A 150 -5.56 8.37 -1.15
C THR A 150 -4.77 7.07 -1.24
N ILE A 151 -4.02 6.72 -0.19
CA ILE A 151 -3.35 5.41 -0.10
C ILE A 151 -4.39 4.30 -0.21
N MET A 152 -5.46 4.33 0.58
CA MET A 152 -6.48 3.27 0.54
C MET A 152 -7.01 3.06 -0.88
N PHE A 153 -7.44 4.11 -1.58
CA PHE A 153 -7.91 3.98 -2.97
C PHE A 153 -6.83 3.49 -3.93
N SER A 154 -5.58 3.94 -3.76
CA SER A 154 -4.46 3.43 -4.54
C SER A 154 -4.21 1.94 -4.28
N GLN A 155 -4.38 1.49 -3.04
CA GLN A 155 -4.21 0.09 -2.67
C GLN A 155 -5.33 -0.77 -3.23
N THR A 156 -6.57 -0.29 -3.16
CA THR A 156 -7.73 -0.95 -3.76
C THR A 156 -7.57 -1.06 -5.28
N LEU A 157 -7.25 0.05 -5.96
CA LEU A 157 -7.00 0.05 -7.41
C LEU A 157 -5.87 -0.91 -7.79
N GLY A 158 -4.78 -0.94 -7.02
CA GLY A 158 -3.67 -1.84 -7.30
C GLY A 158 -4.05 -3.31 -7.21
N THR A 159 -4.95 -3.69 -6.29
CA THR A 159 -5.51 -5.05 -6.23
C THR A 159 -6.29 -5.36 -7.49
N ALA A 160 -7.28 -4.51 -7.81
CA ALA A 160 -8.12 -4.68 -9.00
C ALA A 160 -7.30 -4.79 -10.29
N LEU A 161 -6.21 -4.02 -10.42
CA LEU A 161 -5.29 -4.12 -11.56
C LEU A 161 -4.49 -5.43 -11.56
N GLY A 162 -4.06 -5.92 -10.39
CA GLY A 162 -3.37 -7.20 -10.25
C GLY A 162 -4.25 -8.35 -10.72
N ASP A 163 -5.44 -8.44 -10.16
CA ASP A 163 -6.45 -9.45 -10.48
C ASP A 163 -6.90 -9.34 -11.94
N TRP A 164 -7.09 -8.13 -12.45
CA TRP A 164 -7.48 -7.94 -13.85
C TRP A 164 -6.44 -8.51 -14.83
N VAL A 165 -5.15 -8.30 -14.53
CA VAL A 165 -4.05 -8.83 -15.37
C VAL A 165 -3.93 -10.35 -15.20
N ALA A 166 -4.09 -10.88 -13.99
CA ALA A 166 -3.98 -12.31 -13.72
C ALA A 166 -5.17 -13.11 -14.29
N ASP A 167 -6.40 -12.73 -13.97
CA ASP A 167 -7.60 -13.52 -14.23
C ASP A 167 -8.20 -13.24 -15.60
N SER A 168 -8.45 -11.97 -15.95
CA SER A 168 -9.22 -11.64 -17.17
C SER A 168 -8.40 -11.78 -18.44
N LYS A 169 -7.08 -11.61 -18.36
CA LYS A 169 -6.18 -11.80 -19.53
C LYS A 169 -5.67 -13.24 -19.64
N GLY A 170 -6.07 -14.13 -18.73
CA GLY A 170 -5.62 -15.53 -18.70
C GLY A 170 -4.10 -15.68 -18.59
N MET A 171 -3.39 -14.64 -18.12
CA MET A 171 -1.93 -14.67 -17.98
C MET A 171 -1.50 -15.53 -16.79
N GLY A 172 -2.40 -15.68 -15.79
CA GLY A 172 -2.12 -16.40 -14.55
C GLY A 172 -1.20 -15.61 -13.61
N TYR A 173 -1.21 -15.99 -12.33
CA TYR A 173 -0.50 -15.23 -11.29
C TYR A 173 1.02 -15.19 -11.50
N THR A 174 1.63 -16.26 -12.03
CA THR A 174 3.08 -16.29 -12.29
C THR A 174 3.51 -15.26 -13.33
N MET A 175 2.81 -15.19 -14.48
CA MET A 175 3.16 -14.23 -15.53
C MET A 175 2.88 -12.80 -15.09
N SER A 176 1.77 -12.57 -14.39
CA SER A 176 1.47 -11.27 -13.78
C SER A 176 2.56 -10.83 -12.79
N ALA A 177 3.09 -11.76 -11.97
CA ALA A 177 4.18 -11.46 -11.04
C ALA A 177 5.47 -11.07 -11.78
N ILE A 178 5.78 -11.74 -12.90
CA ILE A 178 6.91 -11.39 -13.77
C ILE A 178 6.71 -10.00 -14.39
N ILE A 179 5.50 -9.66 -14.85
CA ILE A 179 5.20 -8.34 -15.43
C ILE A 179 5.40 -7.24 -14.39
N PHE A 180 4.75 -7.32 -13.23
CA PHE A 180 4.89 -6.28 -12.22
C PHE A 180 6.30 -6.24 -11.60
N GLY A 181 6.94 -7.40 -11.42
CA GLY A 181 8.33 -7.49 -10.98
C GLY A 181 9.32 -6.87 -11.95
N SER A 182 9.15 -7.11 -13.26
CA SER A 182 10.00 -6.50 -14.30
C SER A 182 9.78 -4.99 -14.40
N LEU A 183 8.55 -4.50 -14.26
CA LEU A 183 8.28 -3.06 -14.18
C LEU A 183 8.97 -2.40 -12.98
N LEU A 184 8.96 -3.05 -11.80
CA LEU A 184 9.72 -2.57 -10.64
C LEU A 184 11.23 -2.61 -10.89
N ALA A 185 11.74 -3.65 -11.56
CA ALA A 185 13.16 -3.74 -11.93
C ALA A 185 13.56 -2.62 -12.91
N VAL A 186 12.71 -2.27 -13.86
CA VAL A 186 12.89 -1.13 -14.77
C VAL A 186 12.93 0.19 -13.99
N LEU A 187 12.03 0.39 -13.01
CA LEU A 187 12.06 1.58 -12.17
C LEU A 187 13.31 1.64 -11.28
N ALA A 188 13.77 0.51 -10.76
CA ALA A 188 15.05 0.43 -10.06
C ALA A 188 16.23 0.75 -10.99
N GLY A 189 16.24 0.23 -12.22
CA GLY A 189 17.25 0.58 -13.22
C GLY A 189 17.24 2.08 -13.55
N ALA A 190 16.06 2.66 -13.76
CA ALA A 190 15.88 4.09 -13.97
C ALA A 190 16.40 4.90 -12.77
N TYR A 191 16.21 4.41 -11.54
CA TYR A 191 16.76 5.04 -10.34
C TYR A 191 18.30 5.09 -10.38
N PHE A 192 18.98 4.01 -10.75
CA PHE A 192 20.45 3.97 -10.75
C PHE A 192 21.10 4.63 -11.96
N TRP A 193 20.43 4.61 -13.12
CA TRP A 193 21.06 5.00 -14.40
C TRP A 193 20.53 6.30 -15.01
N THR A 194 19.49 6.91 -14.45
CA THR A 194 18.89 8.13 -15.01
C THR A 194 18.76 9.26 -13.98
N ASN A 195 18.52 10.48 -14.50
CA ASN A 195 18.23 11.68 -13.72
C ASN A 195 16.73 11.97 -13.61
N ILE A 196 15.87 10.96 -13.81
CA ILE A 196 14.42 11.11 -13.62
C ILE A 196 14.14 11.49 -12.16
N SER A 197 13.08 12.29 -11.95
CA SER A 197 12.64 12.73 -10.63
C SER A 197 12.54 11.55 -9.65
N ARG A 198 13.26 11.65 -8.52
CA ARG A 198 13.26 10.64 -7.47
C ARG A 198 11.88 10.45 -6.85
N THR A 199 11.13 11.55 -6.72
CA THR A 199 9.73 11.56 -6.29
C THR A 199 8.86 10.73 -7.23
N LEU A 200 8.99 10.94 -8.54
CA LEU A 200 8.20 10.22 -9.54
C LEU A 200 8.51 8.73 -9.50
N LEU A 201 9.79 8.35 -9.49
CA LEU A 201 10.21 6.95 -9.40
C LEU A 201 9.72 6.28 -8.12
N PHE A 202 9.78 6.99 -6.98
CA PHE A 202 9.27 6.50 -5.70
C PHE A 202 7.77 6.21 -5.78
N TRP A 203 6.96 7.18 -6.23
CA TRP A 203 5.51 7.00 -6.31
C TRP A 203 5.12 5.92 -7.33
N SER A 204 5.77 5.87 -8.48
CA SER A 204 5.56 4.80 -9.46
C SER A 204 5.87 3.43 -8.87
N ALA A 205 6.99 3.27 -8.17
CA ALA A 205 7.35 2.01 -7.53
C ALA A 205 6.39 1.68 -6.38
N PHE A 206 6.04 2.64 -5.54
CA PHE A 206 5.10 2.47 -4.44
C PHE A 206 3.73 2.00 -4.93
N ILE A 207 3.21 2.60 -5.99
CA ILE A 207 1.94 2.20 -6.60
C ILE A 207 2.06 0.79 -7.20
N LEU A 208 3.15 0.49 -7.93
CA LEU A 208 3.35 -0.83 -8.56
C LEU A 208 3.62 -1.98 -7.58
N THR A 209 4.10 -1.72 -6.37
CA THR A 209 4.23 -2.77 -5.35
C THR A 209 2.89 -3.34 -4.91
N ARG A 210 1.78 -2.63 -5.15
CA ARG A 210 0.46 -3.13 -4.80
C ARG A 210 -0.04 -4.24 -5.73
N PRO A 211 -0.17 -4.04 -7.05
CA PRO A 211 -0.59 -5.12 -7.94
C PRO A 211 0.38 -6.31 -7.88
N LEU A 212 1.69 -6.07 -7.70
CA LEU A 212 2.62 -7.15 -7.44
C LEU A 212 2.26 -7.92 -6.16
N GLY A 213 1.99 -7.21 -5.07
CA GLY A 213 1.63 -7.84 -3.79
C GLY A 213 0.35 -8.67 -3.87
N ALA A 214 -0.69 -8.16 -4.53
CA ALA A 214 -1.95 -8.88 -4.76
C ALA A 214 -1.72 -10.17 -5.55
N VAL A 215 -1.05 -10.05 -6.70
CA VAL A 215 -0.72 -11.21 -7.54
C VAL A 215 0.15 -12.24 -6.80
N LEU A 216 1.12 -11.80 -5.98
CA LEU A 216 1.91 -12.71 -5.16
C LEU A 216 1.05 -13.37 -4.06
N GLY A 217 0.10 -12.65 -3.47
CA GLY A 217 -0.78 -13.20 -2.44
C GLY A 217 -1.70 -14.27 -3.00
N ASP A 218 -2.35 -13.97 -4.12
CA ASP A 218 -3.16 -14.92 -4.87
C ASP A 218 -2.31 -16.11 -5.36
N PHE A 219 -1.09 -15.86 -5.84
CA PHE A 219 -0.18 -16.94 -6.21
C PHE A 219 0.08 -17.90 -5.04
N LEU A 220 0.20 -17.40 -3.81
CA LEU A 220 0.39 -18.25 -2.64
C LEU A 220 -0.87 -19.06 -2.34
N ASP A 221 -2.07 -18.48 -2.40
CA ASP A 221 -3.27 -19.08 -1.83
C ASP A 221 -4.22 -19.76 -2.80
N LYS A 222 -4.25 -19.36 -4.07
CA LYS A 222 -5.24 -19.86 -5.03
C LYS A 222 -4.93 -21.31 -5.41
N PRO A 223 -5.95 -22.07 -5.85
CA PRO A 223 -5.77 -23.44 -6.29
C PRO A 223 -4.74 -23.60 -7.43
N ILE A 224 -4.13 -24.78 -7.52
CA ILE A 224 -3.09 -25.10 -8.51
C ILE A 224 -3.65 -25.05 -9.94
N ASP A 225 -4.89 -25.48 -10.15
CA ASP A 225 -5.61 -25.42 -11.42
C ASP A 225 -5.93 -23.99 -11.88
N HIS A 226 -5.83 -23.01 -10.98
CA HIS A 226 -5.90 -21.58 -11.27
C HIS A 226 -4.52 -20.88 -11.26
N GLY A 227 -3.42 -21.66 -11.19
CA GLY A 227 -2.05 -21.14 -11.26
C GLY A 227 -1.46 -20.64 -9.94
N GLY A 228 -2.07 -20.96 -8.80
CA GLY A 228 -1.53 -20.71 -7.46
C GLY A 228 -0.83 -21.92 -6.83
N LEU A 229 -0.39 -21.78 -5.58
CA LEU A 229 0.32 -22.81 -4.80
C LEU A 229 -0.58 -23.56 -3.81
N ALA A 230 -1.87 -23.20 -3.72
CA ALA A 230 -2.84 -23.78 -2.81
C ALA A 230 -2.40 -23.79 -1.33
N LEU A 231 -1.64 -22.77 -0.89
CA LEU A 231 -1.26 -22.64 0.51
C LEU A 231 -2.46 -22.15 1.34
N SER A 232 -2.48 -22.53 2.61
CA SER A 232 -3.49 -22.01 3.55
C SER A 232 -3.38 -20.48 3.66
N ARG A 233 -4.48 -19.76 3.43
CA ARG A 233 -4.55 -18.29 3.61
C ARG A 233 -4.11 -17.84 4.99
N PHE A 234 -4.53 -18.57 6.03
CA PHE A 234 -4.11 -18.32 7.41
C PHE A 234 -2.61 -18.59 7.61
N GLY A 235 -2.10 -19.68 7.03
CA GLY A 235 -0.68 -20.02 7.10
C GLY A 235 0.20 -18.99 6.40
N ALA A 236 -0.13 -18.64 5.15
CA ALA A 236 0.57 -17.62 4.38
C ALA A 236 0.54 -16.26 5.10
N SER A 237 -0.63 -15.84 5.60
CA SER A 237 -0.78 -14.61 6.37
C SER A 237 0.07 -14.63 7.66
N ALA A 238 0.07 -15.74 8.41
CA ALA A 238 0.86 -15.87 9.63
C ALA A 238 2.37 -15.78 9.37
N VAL A 239 2.85 -16.43 8.30
CA VAL A 239 4.27 -16.39 7.91
C VAL A 239 4.67 -14.97 7.47
N LEU A 240 3.87 -14.31 6.62
CA LEU A 240 4.15 -12.96 6.16
C LEU A 240 4.10 -11.94 7.31
N PHE A 241 3.11 -12.07 8.21
CA PHE A 241 3.04 -11.25 9.41
C PHE A 241 4.26 -11.46 10.30
N GLY A 242 4.63 -12.72 10.60
CA GLY A 242 5.82 -13.05 11.36
C GLY A 242 7.10 -12.50 10.75
N PHE A 243 7.25 -12.61 9.42
CA PHE A 243 8.37 -12.04 8.68
C PHE A 243 8.45 -10.52 8.86
N ILE A 244 7.34 -9.80 8.70
CA ILE A 244 7.29 -8.35 8.93
C ILE A 244 7.72 -8.02 10.36
N ILE A 245 7.18 -8.72 11.38
CA ILE A 245 7.55 -8.50 12.78
C ILE A 245 9.06 -8.72 12.99
N VAL A 246 9.64 -9.79 12.45
CA VAL A 246 11.08 -10.06 12.54
C VAL A 246 11.88 -8.93 11.90
N CYS A 247 11.52 -8.47 10.70
CA CYS A 247 12.19 -7.34 10.06
C CYS A 247 12.10 -6.07 10.91
N LEU A 248 10.95 -5.79 11.53
CA LEU A 248 10.78 -4.63 12.40
C LEU A 248 11.58 -4.73 13.70
N LEU A 249 11.80 -5.92 14.26
CA LEU A 249 12.59 -6.14 15.47
C LEU A 249 14.09 -6.06 15.20
N VAL A 250 14.56 -6.74 14.15
CA VAL A 250 15.99 -6.91 13.86
C VAL A 250 16.61 -5.63 13.31
N PHE A 251 15.89 -4.89 12.47
CA PHE A 251 16.44 -3.75 11.77
C PHE A 251 15.99 -2.41 12.38
N LYS A 252 16.97 -1.50 12.54
CA LYS A 252 16.72 -0.13 12.99
C LYS A 252 16.02 0.67 11.88
N HIS A 253 14.76 1.00 12.12
CA HIS A 253 13.99 1.89 11.25
C HIS A 253 14.15 3.34 11.72
N ARG A 254 14.67 4.19 10.84
CA ARG A 254 14.78 5.63 11.07
C ARG A 254 13.65 6.36 10.34
N ALA A 255 13.25 7.51 10.87
CA ALA A 255 12.36 8.41 10.14
C ALA A 255 13.11 8.95 8.91
N SER A 256 12.41 9.14 7.79
CA SER A 256 13.06 9.66 6.58
C SER A 256 13.64 11.06 6.83
N ALA A 257 14.92 11.24 6.47
CA ALA A 257 15.63 12.52 6.59
C ALA A 257 15.24 13.53 5.49
N LYS A 258 14.56 13.08 4.43
CA LYS A 258 14.06 13.90 3.33
C LYS A 258 12.62 13.54 3.04
N SER A 259 11.79 14.54 2.76
CA SER A 259 10.51 14.27 2.11
C SER A 259 10.78 13.89 0.65
N HIS A 260 10.10 12.85 0.17
CA HIS A 260 10.29 12.28 -1.16
C HIS A 260 9.30 12.87 -2.16
#